data_AF-A0A133QK28-F1
#
_entry.id   AF-A0A133QK28-F1
#
_cell.length_a   1.000
_cell.length_b   1.000
_cell.length_c   1.000
_cell.angle_alpha   90.00
_cell.angle_beta   90.00
_cell.angle_gamma   90.00
#
_symmetry.space_group_name_H-M   'P 1'
#
loop_
_entity.id
_entity.type
_entity.pdbx_description
1 polymer ?
#
loop_
_entity_poly.entity_id
_entity_poly.type
_entity_poly.pdbx_seq_one_letter_code
_entity_poly.pdbx_strand_id
1 'polypeptide(L)'
;MLVLMGIVLSVSLYELGKAFGSGVSAGYALEKARYEASHNKKYAHSKEFKELQALDEESDLRASSAQIKFNNDIDSRPVKVKNEKTGKYEKVWIMSADIPYSESNFIITLKFVYLFVLLVLSALLLITYFKLIRNFRKSENIFSIVNLRLIKRITLLTIINYITMWGVDFLDTYSCAQSFELAGRTVDYLGSMNLTDNLFEIPIMLIICEVFAIGVKMREENELTV
;
A
#
# COMPACT_ATOMS: atom_id res chain seq x y z
N MET A 1 17.68 -18.69 7.89
CA MET A 1 16.93 -17.42 8.05
C MET A 1 17.55 -16.25 7.27
N LEU A 2 18.84 -15.90 7.46
CA LEU A 2 19.50 -14.80 6.71
C LEU A 2 19.56 -15.03 5.18
N VAL A 3 19.78 -16.27 4.73
CA VAL A 3 19.79 -16.61 3.29
C VAL A 3 18.40 -16.43 2.68
N LEU A 4 17.35 -16.93 3.35
CA LEU A 4 15.96 -16.75 2.93
C LEU A 4 15.56 -15.27 2.88
N MET A 5 15.91 -14.52 3.92
CA MET A 5 15.63 -13.08 4.00
C MET A 5 16.40 -12.29 2.93
N GLY A 6 17.63 -12.69 2.61
CA GLY A 6 18.41 -12.15 1.50
C GLY A 6 17.76 -12.43 0.14
N ILE A 7 17.31 -13.67 -0.10
CA ILE A 7 16.60 -14.05 -1.32
C ILE A 7 15.31 -13.24 -1.49
N VAL A 8 14.49 -13.14 -0.43
CA VAL A 8 13.25 -12.36 -0.45
C VAL A 8 13.53 -10.89 -0.75
N LEU A 9 14.51 -10.28 -0.07
CA LEU A 9 14.90 -8.89 -0.32
C LEU A 9 15.41 -8.68 -1.76
N SER A 10 16.23 -9.60 -2.28
CA SER A 10 16.72 -9.52 -3.65
C SER A 10 15.61 -9.63 -4.68
N VAL A 11 14.63 -10.52 -4.48
CA VAL A 11 13.46 -10.65 -5.35
C VAL A 11 12.60 -9.38 -5.29
N SER A 12 12.34 -8.87 -4.09
CA SER A 12 11.57 -7.62 -3.92
C SER A 12 12.27 -6.42 -4.56
N LEU A 13 13.60 -6.30 -4.42
CA LEU A 13 14.40 -5.25 -5.06
C LEU A 13 14.42 -5.40 -6.58
N TYR A 14 14.46 -6.62 -7.09
CA TYR A 14 14.41 -6.90 -8.53
C TYR A 14 13.06 -6.50 -9.13
N GLU A 15 11.95 -6.91 -8.52
CA GLU A 15 10.60 -6.53 -8.96
C GLU A 15 10.38 -5.02 -8.87
N LEU A 16 10.85 -4.38 -7.78
CA LEU A 16 10.80 -2.93 -7.63
C LEU A 16 11.61 -2.22 -8.74
N GLY A 17 12.82 -2.69 -9.03
CA GLY A 17 13.65 -2.14 -10.10
C GLY A 17 13.03 -2.33 -11.49
N LYS A 18 12.41 -3.48 -11.74
CA LYS A 18 11.70 -3.77 -12.99
C LYS A 18 10.48 -2.87 -13.16
N ALA A 19 9.64 -2.75 -12.13
CA ALA A 19 8.46 -1.90 -12.13
C ALA A 19 8.82 -0.41 -12.33
N PHE A 20 9.87 0.04 -11.64
CA PHE A 20 10.40 1.40 -11.80
C PHE A 20 10.91 1.63 -13.23
N GLY A 21 11.72 0.71 -13.75
CA GLY A 21 12.26 0.80 -15.11
C GLY A 21 11.15 0.83 -16.18
N SER A 22 10.14 -0.04 -16.05
CA SER A 22 8.99 -0.01 -16.96
C SER A 22 8.22 1.29 -16.86
N GLY A 23 7.96 1.81 -15.66
CA GLY A 23 7.25 3.07 -15.46
C GLY A 23 7.97 4.26 -16.06
N VAL A 24 9.28 4.38 -15.83
CA VAL A 24 10.10 5.45 -16.41
C VAL A 24 10.15 5.36 -17.94
N SER A 25 10.31 4.15 -18.49
CA SER A 25 10.34 3.96 -19.94
C SER A 25 9.01 4.30 -20.63
N ALA A 26 7.89 3.94 -20.00
CA ALA A 26 6.55 4.26 -20.48
C ALA A 26 6.29 5.78 -20.44
N GLY A 27 6.64 6.44 -19.34
CA GLY A 27 6.54 7.90 -19.22
C GLY A 27 7.38 8.64 -20.27
N TYR A 28 8.63 8.20 -20.50
CA TYR A 28 9.49 8.79 -21.52
C TYR A 28 8.96 8.60 -22.94
N ALA A 29 8.45 7.40 -23.26
CA ALA A 29 7.87 7.11 -24.57
C ALA A 29 6.62 7.97 -24.84
N LEU A 30 5.78 8.16 -23.83
CA LEU A 30 4.59 9.00 -23.89
C LEU A 30 4.93 10.48 -24.08
N GLU A 31 5.91 10.99 -23.32
CA GLU A 31 6.32 12.40 -23.43
C GLU A 31 6.98 12.70 -24.77
N LYS A 32 7.78 11.77 -25.29
CA LYS A 32 8.31 11.83 -26.66
C LYS A 32 7.18 11.82 -27.69
N ALA A 33 6.17 10.96 -27.53
CA ALA A 33 5.03 10.90 -28.43
C ALA A 33 4.18 12.18 -28.39
N ARG A 34 3.97 12.79 -27.21
CA ARG A 34 3.30 14.09 -27.04
C ARG A 34 4.11 15.21 -27.69
N TYR A 35 5.43 15.20 -27.55
CA TYR A 35 6.33 16.15 -28.20
C TYR A 35 6.26 16.04 -29.73
N GLU A 36 6.31 14.82 -30.29
CA GLU A 36 6.18 14.59 -31.73
C GLU A 36 4.79 14.96 -32.27
N ALA A 37 3.72 14.68 -31.52
CA ALA A 37 2.35 15.08 -31.87
C ALA A 37 2.18 16.61 -31.88
N SER A 38 2.84 17.33 -30.97
CA SER A 38 2.78 18.80 -30.94
C SER A 38 3.48 19.47 -32.13
N HIS A 39 4.52 18.84 -32.69
CA HIS A 39 5.28 19.37 -33.82
C HIS A 39 4.83 18.81 -35.17
N ASN A 40 4.12 17.67 -35.19
CA ASN A 40 3.66 17.01 -36.41
C ASN A 40 2.16 16.65 -36.33
N LYS A 41 1.33 17.47 -36.99
CA LYS A 41 -0.12 17.25 -37.08
C LYS A 41 -0.52 15.90 -37.69
N LYS A 42 0.31 15.30 -38.55
CA LYS A 42 0.03 13.94 -39.08
C LYS A 42 0.25 12.87 -38.02
N TYR A 43 1.25 13.05 -37.14
CA TYR A 43 1.52 12.13 -36.04
C TYR A 43 0.46 12.24 -34.93
N ALA A 44 -0.04 13.44 -34.66
CA ALA A 44 -1.17 13.64 -33.74
C ALA A 44 -2.46 12.90 -34.14
N HIS A 45 -2.65 12.65 -35.44
CA HIS A 45 -3.76 11.86 -35.96
C HIS A 45 -3.39 10.41 -36.27
N SER A 46 -2.14 10.01 -36.00
CA SER A 46 -1.67 8.65 -36.25
C SER A 46 -2.40 7.65 -35.34
N LYS A 47 -2.50 6.42 -35.83
CA LYS A 47 -3.08 5.31 -35.07
C LYS A 47 -2.24 4.99 -33.83
N GLU A 48 -0.91 5.08 -33.97
CA GLU A 48 0.07 4.83 -32.92
C GLU A 48 -0.07 5.81 -31.74
N PHE A 49 -0.19 7.11 -32.02
CA PHE A 49 -0.41 8.11 -30.96
C PHE A 49 -1.74 7.91 -30.23
N LYS A 50 -2.82 7.55 -30.95
CA LYS A 50 -4.13 7.27 -30.34
C LYS A 50 -4.12 6.00 -29.48
N GLU A 51 -3.42 4.96 -29.93
CA GLU A 51 -3.26 3.72 -29.14
C GLU A 51 -2.45 3.99 -27.87
N LEU A 52 -1.37 4.78 -27.95
CA LEU A 52 -0.59 5.21 -26.78
C LEU A 52 -1.41 6.09 -25.83
N GLN A 53 -2.22 7.01 -26.35
CA GLN A 53 -3.09 7.86 -25.53
C GLN A 53 -4.19 7.05 -24.85
N ALA A 54 -4.81 6.08 -25.53
CA ALA A 54 -5.80 5.21 -24.91
C ALA A 54 -5.21 4.34 -23.80
N LEU A 55 -3.96 3.87 -23.98
CA LEU A 55 -3.24 3.08 -22.99
C LEU A 55 -2.85 3.92 -21.77
N ASP A 56 -2.47 5.18 -21.99
CA ASP A 56 -2.22 6.19 -20.96
C ASP A 56 -3.49 6.46 -20.14
N GLU A 57 -4.61 6.76 -20.81
CA GLU A 57 -5.91 6.97 -20.16
C GLU A 57 -6.37 5.75 -19.35
N GLU A 58 -6.22 4.53 -19.87
CA GLU A 58 -6.55 3.31 -19.11
C GLU A 58 -5.63 3.12 -17.91
N SER A 59 -4.34 3.45 -18.05
CA SER A 59 -3.37 3.38 -16.96
C SER A 59 -3.66 4.41 -15.87
N ASP A 60 -4.03 5.63 -16.25
CA ASP A 60 -4.45 6.70 -15.34
C ASP A 60 -5.73 6.32 -14.60
N LEU A 61 -6.72 5.73 -15.30
CA LEU A 61 -7.94 5.22 -14.69
C LEU A 61 -7.66 4.10 -13.68
N ARG A 62 -6.72 3.21 -13.96
CA ARG A 62 -6.30 2.18 -13.00
C ARG A 62 -5.52 2.77 -11.82
N ALA A 63 -4.61 3.69 -12.07
CA ALA A 63 -3.80 4.33 -11.04
C ALA A 63 -4.65 5.20 -10.09
N SER A 64 -5.74 5.78 -10.61
CA SER A 64 -6.74 6.54 -9.85
C SER A 64 -7.95 5.70 -9.43
N SER A 65 -7.85 4.37 -9.47
CA SER A 65 -8.91 3.48 -8.99
C SER A 65 -8.63 3.01 -7.56
N ALA A 66 -9.66 3.04 -6.72
CA ALA A 66 -9.61 2.41 -5.41
C ALA A 66 -10.66 1.32 -5.34
N GLN A 67 -10.30 0.22 -4.69
CA GLN A 67 -11.24 -0.85 -4.40
C GLN A 67 -12.19 -0.40 -3.30
N ILE A 68 -13.47 -0.24 -3.63
CA ILE A 68 -14.50 0.16 -2.69
C ILE A 68 -15.42 -1.03 -2.42
N LYS A 69 -15.65 -1.30 -1.14
CA LYS A 69 -16.67 -2.24 -0.68
C LYS A 69 -17.98 -1.49 -0.41
N PHE A 70 -19.09 -2.15 -0.71
CA PHE A 70 -20.42 -1.62 -0.48
C PHE A 70 -21.09 -2.38 0.66
N ASN A 71 -21.86 -1.65 1.47
CA ASN A 71 -22.71 -2.29 2.47
C ASN A 71 -23.77 -3.14 1.78
N ASN A 72 -23.96 -4.35 2.30
CA ASN A 72 -25.03 -5.26 1.89
C ASN A 72 -26.23 -5.06 2.83
N ASP A 73 -26.86 -3.89 2.77
CA ASP A 73 -28.09 -3.62 3.51
C ASP A 73 -29.30 -4.28 2.85
N ILE A 74 -30.39 -4.45 3.60
CA ILE A 74 -31.66 -5.05 3.14
C ILE A 74 -32.26 -4.29 1.94
N ASP A 75 -31.97 -2.99 1.82
CA ASP A 75 -32.42 -2.14 0.72
C ASP A 75 -31.55 -2.22 -0.54
N SER A 76 -30.44 -2.97 -0.48
CA SER A 76 -29.54 -3.16 -1.60
C SER A 76 -30.31 -3.75 -2.80
N ARG A 77 -30.19 -3.12 -3.97
CA ARG A 77 -30.83 -3.63 -5.19
C ARG A 77 -29.79 -4.29 -6.09
N PRO A 78 -30.11 -5.43 -6.74
CA PRO A 78 -29.19 -6.03 -7.70
C PRO A 78 -29.07 -5.14 -8.94
N VAL A 79 -27.83 -4.98 -9.41
CA VAL A 79 -27.52 -4.20 -10.61
C VAL A 79 -27.65 -5.11 -11.82
N LYS A 80 -28.21 -4.60 -12.92
CA LYS A 80 -28.25 -5.34 -14.19
C LYS A 80 -26.90 -5.21 -14.89
N VAL A 81 -26.19 -6.31 -15.03
CA VAL A 81 -24.90 -6.38 -15.73
C VAL A 81 -25.08 -7.26 -16.97
N LYS A 82 -24.51 -6.84 -18.10
CA LYS A 82 -24.50 -7.66 -19.31
C LYS A 82 -23.47 -8.77 -19.13
N ASN A 83 -23.92 -10.01 -19.20
CA ASN A 83 -23.03 -11.16 -19.20
C ASN A 83 -22.50 -11.34 -20.62
N GLU A 84 -21.23 -11.01 -20.87
CA GLU A 84 -20.61 -11.12 -22.19
C GLU A 84 -20.51 -12.58 -22.68
N LYS A 85 -20.57 -13.59 -21.80
CA LYS A 85 -20.58 -15.00 -22.22
C LYS A 85 -21.94 -15.44 -22.77
N THR A 86 -23.03 -14.96 -22.19
CA THR A 86 -24.40 -15.36 -22.55
C THR A 86 -25.14 -14.32 -23.40
N GLY A 87 -24.59 -13.10 -23.50
CA GLY A 87 -25.21 -11.95 -24.15
C GLY A 87 -26.44 -11.37 -23.41
N LYS A 88 -26.81 -11.94 -22.26
CA LYS A 88 -28.02 -11.57 -21.51
C LYS A 88 -27.70 -10.64 -20.35
N TYR A 89 -28.67 -9.81 -19.98
CA TYR A 89 -28.58 -9.00 -18.76
C TYR A 89 -28.96 -9.83 -17.54
N GLU A 90 -28.03 -9.98 -16.61
CA GLU A 90 -28.20 -10.72 -15.36
C GLU A 90 -28.15 -9.76 -14.17
N LYS A 91 -28.89 -10.10 -13.11
CA LYS A 91 -28.96 -9.33 -11.87
C LYS A 91 -27.83 -9.77 -10.94
N VAL A 92 -26.92 -8.86 -10.60
CA VAL A 92 -25.73 -9.15 -9.80
C VAL A 92 -25.70 -8.27 -8.55
N TRP A 93 -25.27 -8.87 -7.44
CA TRP A 93 -24.98 -8.16 -6.20
C TRP A 93 -23.53 -7.71 -6.20
N ILE A 94 -23.31 -6.41 -6.39
CA ILE A 94 -21.96 -5.82 -6.35
C ILE A 94 -21.56 -5.68 -4.88
N MET A 95 -20.49 -6.35 -4.48
CA MET A 95 -19.93 -6.28 -3.12
C MET A 95 -18.67 -5.42 -3.06
N SER A 96 -17.86 -5.47 -4.11
CA SER A 96 -16.72 -4.59 -4.30
C SER A 96 -16.56 -4.22 -5.77
N ALA A 97 -16.00 -3.05 -6.03
CA ALA A 97 -15.63 -2.59 -7.36
C ALA A 97 -14.42 -1.67 -7.29
N ASP A 98 -13.57 -1.71 -8.32
CA ASP A 98 -12.52 -0.71 -8.51
C ASP A 98 -13.13 0.48 -9.23
N ILE A 99 -13.11 1.63 -8.57
CA ILE A 99 -13.80 2.82 -9.04
C ILE A 99 -12.75 3.89 -9.32
N PRO A 100 -12.63 4.36 -10.58
CA PRO A 100 -11.79 5.51 -10.86
C PRO A 100 -12.43 6.75 -10.25
N TYR A 101 -11.63 7.58 -9.58
CA TYR A 101 -12.09 8.83 -9.00
C TYR A 101 -11.18 9.99 -9.42
N SER A 102 -11.80 11.15 -9.59
CA SER A 102 -11.03 12.38 -9.85
C SER A 102 -10.56 12.94 -8.53
N GLU A 103 -9.25 12.98 -8.34
CA GLU A 103 -8.67 13.63 -7.16
C GLU A 103 -8.61 15.15 -7.35
N SER A 104 -8.87 15.88 -6.26
CA SER A 104 -8.48 17.28 -6.18
C SER A 104 -6.97 17.39 -6.02
N ASN A 105 -6.34 18.43 -6.59
CA ASN A 105 -4.90 18.71 -6.45
C ASN A 105 -4.43 18.70 -4.97
N PHE A 106 -5.32 19.06 -4.04
CA PHE A 106 -5.03 19.01 -2.61
C PHE A 106 -4.87 17.57 -2.11
N ILE A 107 -5.75 16.65 -2.51
CA ILE A 107 -5.71 15.23 -2.11
C ILE A 107 -4.47 14.56 -2.70
N ILE A 108 -4.17 14.83 -3.97
CA ILE A 108 -2.96 14.34 -4.65
C ILE A 108 -1.72 14.74 -3.84
N THR A 109 -1.60 16.03 -3.52
CA THR A 109 -0.46 16.55 -2.75
C THR A 109 -0.37 15.91 -1.37
N LEU A 110 -1.51 15.76 -0.69
CA LEU A 110 -1.57 15.14 0.62
C LEU A 110 -1.12 13.67 0.57
N LYS A 111 -1.58 12.89 -0.41
CA LYS A 111 -1.14 11.51 -0.63
C LYS A 111 0.36 11.41 -0.88
N PHE A 112 0.93 12.30 -1.71
CA PHE A 112 2.37 12.34 -1.91
C PHE A 112 3.14 12.54 -0.60
N VAL A 113 2.65 13.41 0.29
CA VAL A 113 3.23 13.59 1.63
C VAL A 113 3.13 12.30 2.45
N TYR A 114 1.97 11.64 2.48
CA TYR A 114 1.79 10.36 3.18
C TYR A 114 2.74 9.28 2.65
N LEU A 115 2.84 9.12 1.33
CA LEU A 115 3.73 8.16 0.67
C LEU A 115 5.21 8.46 0.98
N PHE A 116 5.60 9.74 0.99
CA PHE A 116 6.95 10.14 1.37
C PHE A 116 7.25 9.80 2.83
N VAL A 117 6.30 10.04 3.74
CA VAL A 117 6.44 9.65 5.16
C VAL A 117 6.56 8.13 5.31
N LEU A 118 5.74 7.35 4.59
CA LEU A 118 5.82 5.88 4.57
C LEU A 118 7.20 5.39 4.10
N LEU A 119 7.76 6.01 3.07
CA LEU A 119 9.09 5.67 2.56
C LEU A 119 10.18 5.93 3.62
N VAL A 120 10.12 7.07 4.31
CA VAL A 120 11.06 7.41 5.40
C VAL A 120 10.90 6.45 6.58
N LEU A 121 9.68 6.14 7.00
CA LEU A 121 9.39 5.18 8.08
C LEU A 121 9.91 3.78 7.73
N SER A 122 9.68 3.33 6.50
CA SER A 122 10.16 2.04 6.00
C SER A 122 11.69 1.95 6.02
N ALA A 123 12.39 3.01 5.60
CA ALA A 123 13.85 3.07 5.67
C ALA A 123 14.36 3.04 7.13
N LEU A 124 13.72 3.78 8.04
CA LEU A 124 14.06 3.77 9.47
C LEU A 124 13.82 2.40 10.11
N LEU A 125 12.72 1.72 9.77
CA LEU A 125 12.43 0.35 10.19
C LEU A 125 13.54 -0.58 9.75
N LEU A 126 13.88 -0.57 8.46
CA LEU A 126 14.93 -1.41 7.89
C LEU A 126 16.28 -1.22 8.61
N ILE A 127 16.70 0.03 8.81
CA ILE A 127 17.94 0.36 9.54
C ILE A 127 17.90 -0.19 10.97
N THR A 128 16.76 -0.06 11.65
CA THR A 128 16.60 -0.50 13.04
C THR A 128 16.58 -2.03 13.16
N TYR A 129 15.96 -2.73 12.21
CA TYR A 129 16.03 -4.18 12.09
C TYR A 129 17.46 -4.68 11.89
N PHE A 130 18.22 -4.08 10.96
CA PHE A 130 19.63 -4.44 10.76
C PHE A 130 20.47 -4.21 12.02
N LYS A 131 20.23 -3.12 12.76
CA LYS A 131 20.89 -2.87 14.06
C LYS A 131 20.55 -3.96 15.08
N LEU A 132 19.29 -4.37 15.16
CA LEU A 132 18.86 -5.43 16.07
C LEU A 132 19.52 -6.78 15.74
N ILE A 133 19.49 -7.19 14.46
CA ILE A 133 20.12 -8.44 13.99
C ILE A 133 21.63 -8.41 14.24
N ARG A 134 22.28 -7.27 13.99
CA ARG A 134 23.71 -7.11 14.27
C ARG A 134 24.01 -7.28 15.75
N ASN A 135 23.17 -6.70 16.62
CA ASN A 135 23.35 -6.82 18.06
C ASN A 135 23.15 -8.27 18.51
N PHE A 136 22.08 -8.96 18.08
CA PHE A 136 21.86 -10.37 18.42
C PHE A 136 23.01 -11.29 18.00
N ARG A 137 23.70 -10.96 16.91
CA ARG A 137 24.87 -11.73 16.47
C ARG A 137 26.13 -11.48 17.29
N LYS A 138 26.29 -10.26 17.82
CA LYS A 138 27.48 -9.84 18.57
C LYS A 138 27.34 -10.01 20.08
N SER A 139 26.11 -9.96 20.60
CA SER A 139 25.84 -10.03 22.03
C SER A 139 25.80 -11.47 22.48
N GLU A 140 26.64 -11.81 23.46
CA GLU A 140 26.54 -13.06 24.21
C GLU A 140 25.15 -13.18 24.89
N ASN A 141 24.58 -12.05 25.30
CA ASN A 141 23.24 -11.95 25.88
C ASN A 141 22.24 -11.23 24.98
N ILE A 142 21.27 -12.00 24.48
CA ILE A 142 20.17 -11.52 23.62
C ILE A 142 19.31 -10.49 24.37
N PHE A 143 18.95 -10.76 25.62
CA PHE A 143 18.12 -9.90 26.47
C PHE A 143 18.91 -8.74 27.08
N SER A 144 19.29 -7.75 26.28
CA SER A 144 19.93 -6.51 26.77
C SER A 144 18.99 -5.31 26.70
N ILE A 145 19.18 -4.32 27.59
CA ILE A 145 18.47 -3.03 27.55
C ILE A 145 18.62 -2.34 26.19
N VAL A 146 19.78 -2.49 25.54
CA VAL A 146 20.04 -1.92 24.21
C VAL A 146 19.12 -2.57 23.18
N ASN A 147 18.99 -3.90 23.20
CA ASN A 147 18.12 -4.63 22.28
C ASN A 147 16.63 -4.35 22.58
N LEU A 148 16.24 -4.25 23.84
CA LEU A 148 14.88 -3.86 24.24
C LEU A 148 14.51 -2.46 23.73
N ARG A 149 15.42 -1.48 23.79
CA ARG A 149 15.19 -0.14 23.23
C ARG A 149 15.00 -0.18 21.71
N LEU A 150 15.74 -1.03 21.00
CA LEU A 150 15.57 -1.21 19.56
C LEU A 150 14.22 -1.87 19.24
N ILE A 151 13.80 -2.89 19.98
CA ILE A 151 12.50 -3.57 19.80
C ILE A 151 11.33 -2.61 20.09
N LYS A 152 11.40 -1.82 21.17
CA LYS A 152 10.42 -0.76 21.45
C LYS A 152 10.31 0.23 20.30
N ARG A 153 11.45 0.65 19.74
CA ARG A 153 11.49 1.56 18.59
C ARG A 153 10.89 0.93 17.32
N ILE A 154 11.20 -0.34 17.03
CA ILE A 154 10.62 -1.08 15.90
C ILE A 154 9.09 -1.14 16.06
N THR A 155 8.61 -1.49 17.25
CA THR A 155 7.18 -1.59 17.56
C THR A 155 6.48 -0.24 17.31
N LEU A 156 7.01 0.85 17.85
CA LEU A 156 6.47 2.19 17.65
C LEU A 156 6.48 2.60 16.16
N LEU A 157 7.61 2.42 15.47
CA LEU A 157 7.72 2.76 14.05
C LEU A 157 6.74 1.95 13.19
N THR A 158 6.52 0.68 13.53
CA THR A 158 5.58 -0.20 12.83
C THR A 158 4.14 0.29 13.01
N ILE A 159 3.75 0.66 14.23
CA ILE A 159 2.42 1.23 14.51
C ILE A 159 2.19 2.52 13.71
N ILE A 160 3.16 3.45 13.74
CA ILE A 160 3.06 4.71 12.98
C ILE A 160 2.98 4.44 11.48
N ASN A 161 3.76 3.48 10.97
CA ASN A 161 3.71 3.08 9.57
C ASN A 161 2.32 2.59 9.17
N TYR A 162 1.69 1.74 9.99
CA TYR A 162 0.32 1.26 9.73
C TYR A 162 -0.73 2.36 9.78
N ILE A 163 -0.67 3.25 10.77
CA ILE A 163 -1.60 4.39 10.86
C ILE A 163 -1.45 5.30 9.62
N THR A 164 -0.23 5.52 9.18
CA THR A 164 0.05 6.34 7.99
C THR A 164 -0.49 5.69 6.73
N MET A 165 -0.36 4.36 6.59
CA MET A 165 -0.90 3.60 5.48
C MET A 165 -2.43 3.65 5.44
N TRP A 166 -3.10 3.44 6.58
CA TRP A 166 -4.55 3.57 6.68
C TRP A 166 -5.03 5.00 6.38
N GLY A 167 -4.20 6.02 6.64
CA GLY A 167 -4.47 7.39 6.22
C GLY A 167 -4.57 7.53 4.69
N VAL A 168 -3.74 6.81 3.94
CA VAL A 168 -3.81 6.78 2.47
C VAL A 168 -5.10 6.09 2.02
N ASP A 169 -5.37 4.88 2.52
CA ASP A 169 -6.60 4.12 2.18
C ASP A 169 -7.87 4.92 2.50
N PHE A 170 -7.85 5.70 3.59
CA PHE A 170 -8.97 6.56 3.95
C PHE A 170 -9.16 7.69 2.95
N LEU A 171 -8.08 8.34 2.48
CA LEU A 171 -8.17 9.38 1.46
C LEU A 171 -8.73 8.83 0.15
N ASP A 172 -8.26 7.64 -0.27
CA ASP A 172 -8.75 6.93 -1.45
C ASP A 172 -10.25 6.65 -1.34
N THR A 173 -10.67 6.04 -0.23
CA THR A 173 -12.06 5.69 0.04
C THR A 173 -12.95 6.94 0.09
N TYR A 174 -12.47 8.01 0.73
CA TYR A 174 -13.18 9.27 0.82
C TYR A 174 -13.36 9.93 -0.55
N SER A 175 -12.30 10.02 -1.35
CA SER A 175 -12.38 10.60 -2.69
C SER A 175 -13.26 9.80 -3.64
N CYS A 176 -13.24 8.47 -3.53
CA CYS A 176 -14.19 7.58 -4.21
C CYS A 176 -15.63 7.86 -3.80
N ALA A 177 -15.92 7.89 -2.50
CA ALA A 177 -17.27 8.10 -1.98
C ALA A 177 -17.86 9.47 -2.34
N GLN A 178 -17.01 10.48 -2.57
CA GLN A 178 -17.44 11.79 -3.07
C GLN A 178 -17.69 11.81 -4.58
N SER A 179 -17.00 10.96 -5.33
CA SER A 179 -17.05 10.96 -6.81
C SER A 179 -18.03 9.94 -7.38
N PHE A 180 -18.45 8.97 -6.57
CA PHE A 180 -19.25 7.83 -7.01
C PHE A 180 -20.32 7.45 -5.99
N GLU A 181 -21.54 7.30 -6.48
CA GLU A 181 -22.67 6.78 -5.70
C GLU A 181 -23.36 5.67 -6.51
N LEU A 182 -23.67 4.55 -5.83
CA LEU A 182 -24.42 3.46 -6.44
C LEU A 182 -25.83 3.43 -5.84
N ALA A 183 -26.84 3.57 -6.69
CA ALA A 183 -28.22 3.67 -6.26
C ALA A 183 -28.64 2.52 -5.33
N GLY A 184 -29.07 2.88 -4.11
CA GLY A 184 -29.50 1.93 -3.09
C GLY A 184 -28.36 1.18 -2.39
N ARG A 185 -27.11 1.66 -2.47
CA ARG A 185 -25.99 1.17 -1.66
C ARG A 185 -25.20 2.31 -1.06
N THR A 186 -24.72 2.09 0.15
CA THR A 186 -23.77 2.98 0.80
C THR A 186 -22.37 2.38 0.73
N VAL A 187 -21.36 3.26 0.70
CA VAL A 187 -19.95 2.84 0.77
C VAL A 187 -19.65 2.31 2.17
N ASP A 188 -19.09 1.11 2.25
CA ASP A 188 -18.54 0.56 3.47
C ASP A 188 -17.13 1.12 3.68
N TYR A 189 -17.00 2.20 4.45
CA TYR A 189 -15.70 2.83 4.68
C TYR A 189 -14.71 1.89 5.36
N LEU A 190 -15.14 1.12 6.36
CA LEU A 190 -14.26 0.24 7.13
C LEU A 190 -13.87 -1.00 6.31
N GLY A 191 -14.81 -1.56 5.55
CA GLY A 191 -14.55 -2.67 4.64
C GLY A 191 -13.68 -2.28 3.45
N SER A 192 -13.78 -1.03 2.98
CA SER A 192 -12.96 -0.51 1.88
C SER A 192 -11.51 -0.24 2.29
N MET A 193 -11.28 0.06 3.57
CA MET A 193 -9.91 0.17 4.10
C MET A 193 -9.29 -1.23 4.28
N ASN A 194 -8.00 -1.39 3.93
CA ASN A 194 -7.26 -2.64 4.13
C ASN A 194 -6.82 -2.82 5.60
N LEU A 195 -7.77 -2.67 6.52
CA LEU A 195 -7.56 -2.84 7.96
C LEU A 195 -7.26 -4.31 8.32
N THR A 196 -7.86 -5.24 7.58
CA THR A 196 -7.86 -6.67 7.91
C THR A 196 -6.56 -7.37 7.57
N ASP A 197 -5.87 -6.97 6.49
CA ASP A 197 -4.65 -7.63 6.03
C ASP A 197 -3.51 -7.57 7.05
N ASN A 198 -3.49 -6.54 7.90
CA ASN A 198 -2.41 -6.29 8.85
C ASN A 198 -2.86 -6.24 10.33
N LEU A 199 -4.12 -6.58 10.61
CA LEU A 199 -4.72 -6.44 11.95
C LEU A 199 -3.95 -7.23 13.03
N PHE A 200 -3.36 -8.37 12.65
CA PHE A 200 -2.65 -9.25 13.57
C PHE A 200 -1.20 -8.85 13.82
N GLU A 201 -0.59 -8.03 12.97
CA GLU A 201 0.83 -7.71 13.10
C GLU A 201 1.12 -6.79 14.29
N ILE A 202 0.27 -5.79 14.51
CA ILE A 202 0.38 -4.85 15.64
C ILE A 202 0.36 -5.58 16.99
N PRO A 203 -0.66 -6.41 17.31
CA PRO A 203 -0.70 -7.12 18.59
C PRO A 203 0.45 -8.11 18.75
N ILE A 204 0.88 -8.80 17.68
CA ILE A 204 2.04 -9.70 17.73
C ILE A 204 3.32 -8.93 18.09
N MET A 205 3.56 -7.76 17.49
CA MET A 205 4.73 -6.93 17.82
C MET A 205 4.71 -6.44 19.26
N LEU A 206 3.54 -6.07 19.78
CA LEU A 206 3.38 -5.69 21.19
C LEU A 206 3.70 -6.86 22.13
N ILE A 207 3.22 -8.07 21.81
CA ILE A 207 3.54 -9.29 22.58
C ILE A 207 5.04 -9.56 22.57
N ILE A 208 5.69 -9.51 21.40
CA ILE A 208 7.15 -9.70 21.28
C ILE A 208 7.89 -8.67 22.13
N CYS A 209 7.48 -7.41 22.09
CA CYS A 209 8.07 -6.35 22.89
C CYS A 209 7.95 -6.62 24.39
N GLU A 210 6.78 -7.09 24.86
CA GLU A 210 6.53 -7.38 26.27
C GLU A 210 7.32 -8.59 26.77
N VAL A 211 7.31 -9.68 26.00
CA VAL A 211 8.12 -10.88 26.31
C VAL A 211 9.60 -10.52 26.42
N PHE A 212 10.10 -9.65 25.54
CA PHE A 212 11.48 -9.21 25.59
C PHE A 212 11.77 -8.31 26.80
N ALA A 213 10.81 -7.45 27.20
CA ALA A 213 10.92 -6.63 28.39
C ALA A 213 11.02 -7.47 29.66
N ILE A 214 10.18 -8.50 29.77
CA ILE A 214 10.21 -9.48 30.85
C ILE A 214 11.56 -10.20 30.89
N GLY A 215 12.06 -10.66 29.73
CA GLY A 215 13.36 -11.34 29.66
C GLY A 215 14.55 -10.46 30.07
N VAL A 216 14.53 -9.16 29.77
CA VAL A 216 15.54 -8.22 30.27
C VAL A 216 15.44 -8.05 31.78
N LYS A 217 14.23 -7.85 32.31
CA LYS A 217 13.99 -7.67 33.75
C LYS A 217 14.45 -8.88 34.56
N MET A 218 14.08 -10.09 34.13
CA MET A 218 14.48 -11.34 34.79
C MET A 218 16.01 -11.49 34.83
N ARG A 219 16.72 -11.04 33.79
CA ARG A 219 18.18 -11.09 33.78
C ARG A 219 18.79 -10.11 34.79
N GLU A 220 18.30 -8.86 34.80
CA GLU A 220 18.79 -7.85 35.76
C GLU A 220 18.58 -8.32 37.21
N GLU A 221 17.45 -8.95 37.51
CA GLU A 221 17.15 -9.52 38.83
C GLU A 221 18.07 -10.71 39.19
N ASN A 222 18.40 -11.58 38.22
CA ASN A 222 19.33 -12.71 38.41
C ASN A 222 20.80 -12.28 38.52
N GLU A 223 21.21 -11.18 37.87
CA GLU A 223 22.57 -10.61 38.03
C GLU A 223 22.76 -9.95 39.41
N LEU A 224 21.67 -9.50 40.06
CA LEU A 224 21.69 -8.88 41.39
C LEU A 224 21.67 -9.89 42.55
N THR A 225 21.43 -11.18 42.29
CA THR A 225 21.24 -12.22 43.32
C THR A 225 22.48 -13.08 43.58
N VAL A 226 23.65 -12.71 43.07
CA VAL A 226 24.93 -13.43 43.31
C VAL A 226 25.74 -12.75 44.41
#